data_AF-A0A9Q9DRS3-F1
#
_entry.id   AF-A0A9Q9DRS3-F1
#
_cell.length_a   1.000
_cell.length_b   1.000
_cell.length_c   1.000
_cell.angle_alpha   90.00
_cell.angle_beta   90.00
_cell.angle_gamma   90.00
#
_symmetry.space_group_name_H-M   'P 1'
#
loop_
_entity.id
_entity.type
_entity.pdbx_description
1 polymer ?
#
loop_
_entity_poly.entity_id
_entity_poly.type
_entity_poly.pdbx_seq_one_letter_code
_entity_poly.pdbx_strand_id
1 'polypeptide(L)'
;MIYQVILPFFTLQMLASAMPQQHPRASGVEITSLAKNGTSTDGSGNVAAAGNLTPFGDIGIGCGINWKADTSYGGGLQAGSSDFGLGSGFTMTPNNIEIGAGIGMNTANASASINFKGARNGSVELVFESTTPIICTPGTKDGKSVLTCKTINA
;
A
#
# COMPACT_ATOMS: atom_id res chain seq x y z
N MET A 1 28.12 32.71 67.68
CA MET A 1 27.50 31.37 67.68
C MET A 1 26.17 31.46 66.94
N ILE A 2 26.15 31.07 65.67
CA ILE A 2 24.94 30.97 64.85
C ILE A 2 24.86 29.50 64.45
N TYR A 3 23.85 28.80 64.94
CA TYR A 3 23.63 27.37 64.70
C TYR A 3 22.99 27.19 63.32
N GLN A 4 23.68 26.49 62.40
CA GLN A 4 23.09 25.99 61.16
C GLN A 4 22.32 24.70 61.45
N VAL A 5 21.02 24.69 61.13
CA VAL A 5 20.17 23.49 61.16
C VAL A 5 20.26 22.85 59.77
N ILE A 6 20.78 21.62 59.72
CA ILE A 6 20.84 20.79 58.51
C ILE A 6 19.59 19.89 58.50
N LEU A 7 18.71 20.08 57.52
CA LEU A 7 17.55 19.22 57.25
C LEU A 7 17.98 18.08 56.30
N PRO A 8 17.83 16.80 56.67
CA PRO A 8 18.08 15.70 55.73
C PRO A 8 16.85 15.48 54.83
N PHE A 9 17.05 15.59 53.51
CA PHE A 9 16.09 15.17 52.51
C PHE A 9 16.07 13.65 52.40
N PHE A 10 15.00 13.00 52.89
CA PHE A 10 14.72 11.60 52.58
C PHE A 10 14.05 11.51 51.20
N THR A 11 14.73 10.92 50.23
CA THR A 11 14.18 10.64 48.89
C THR A 11 13.35 9.36 48.93
N LEU A 12 12.04 9.47 48.71
CA LEU A 12 11.12 8.34 48.55
C LEU A 12 11.23 7.81 47.12
N GLN A 13 11.91 6.68 46.91
CA GLN A 13 11.92 6.02 45.60
C GLN A 13 10.70 5.10 45.48
N MET A 14 9.66 5.55 44.77
CA MET A 14 8.57 4.69 44.31
C MET A 14 9.04 3.85 43.13
N LEU A 15 9.08 2.53 43.30
CA LEU A 15 9.17 1.57 42.21
C LEU A 15 7.81 1.51 41.52
N ALA A 16 7.64 2.25 40.42
CA ALA A 16 6.52 2.05 39.52
C ALA A 16 6.79 0.80 38.67
N SER A 17 6.25 -0.35 39.05
CA SER A 17 6.17 -1.52 38.17
C SER A 17 5.12 -1.23 37.10
N ALA A 18 5.57 -0.87 35.90
CA ALA A 18 4.71 -0.82 34.73
C ALA A 18 4.31 -2.25 34.36
N MET A 19 3.15 -2.70 34.83
CA MET A 19 2.50 -3.88 34.27
C MET A 19 2.12 -3.56 32.83
N PRO A 20 2.55 -4.35 31.82
CA PRO A 20 2.09 -4.17 30.46
C PRO A 20 0.58 -4.41 30.45
N GLN A 21 -0.20 -3.35 30.20
CA GLN A 21 -1.63 -3.48 29.95
C GLN A 21 -1.80 -4.31 28.67
N GLN A 22 -2.10 -5.60 28.83
CA GLN A 22 -2.64 -6.43 27.76
C GLN A 22 -3.97 -5.82 27.35
N HIS A 23 -3.96 -5.02 26.28
CA HIS A 23 -5.17 -4.59 25.61
C HIS A 23 -5.91 -5.84 25.13
N PRO A 24 -7.22 -5.98 25.41
CA PRO A 24 -8.01 -7.07 24.88
C PRO A 24 -7.92 -7.06 23.36
N ARG A 25 -7.50 -8.18 22.74
CA ARG A 25 -7.51 -8.35 21.29
C ARG A 25 -8.96 -8.28 20.83
N ALA A 26 -9.34 -7.16 20.23
CA ALA A 26 -10.60 -7.07 19.52
C ALA A 26 -10.54 -8.02 18.33
N SER A 27 -11.58 -8.83 18.14
CA SER A 27 -11.90 -9.42 16.83
C SER A 27 -11.83 -8.30 15.78
N GLY A 28 -10.95 -8.43 14.78
CA GLY A 28 -10.70 -7.34 13.83
C GLY A 28 -9.53 -7.60 12.88
N VAL A 29 -9.10 -6.51 12.22
CA VAL A 29 -7.99 -6.51 11.27
C VAL A 29 -6.68 -6.35 12.03
N GLU A 30 -5.73 -7.27 11.83
CA GLU A 30 -4.43 -7.29 12.50
C GLU A 30 -3.29 -7.18 11.50
N ILE A 31 -2.14 -6.66 11.94
CA ILE A 31 -0.91 -6.66 11.15
C ILE A 31 -0.43 -8.11 11.01
N THR A 32 -0.46 -8.63 9.78
CA THR A 32 -0.02 -9.98 9.45
C THR A 32 1.42 -10.03 8.95
N SER A 33 1.93 -8.88 8.47
CA SER A 33 3.32 -8.75 8.06
C SER A 33 3.82 -7.34 8.33
N LEU A 34 5.00 -7.23 8.92
CA LEU A 34 5.77 -6.01 8.99
C LEU A 34 7.24 -6.41 8.87
N ALA A 35 7.84 -6.16 7.71
CA ALA A 35 9.22 -6.54 7.47
C ALA A 35 9.95 -5.44 6.71
N LYS A 36 11.24 -5.34 7.00
CA LYS A 36 12.18 -4.47 6.31
C LYS A 36 13.51 -5.20 6.22
N ASN A 37 14.11 -5.18 5.05
CA ASN A 37 15.48 -5.63 4.83
C ASN A 37 16.16 -4.65 3.88
N GLY A 38 17.45 -4.38 4.06
CA GLY A 38 18.17 -3.56 3.10
C GLY A 38 19.61 -3.29 3.49
N THR A 39 20.38 -3.00 2.46
CA THR A 39 21.74 -2.50 2.53
C THR A 39 21.78 -1.04 2.07
N SER A 40 22.98 -0.49 1.88
CA SER A 40 23.14 0.84 1.28
C SER A 40 22.75 0.89 -0.20
N THR A 41 22.70 -0.25 -0.90
CA THR A 41 22.46 -0.31 -2.34
C THR A 41 21.19 -1.07 -2.72
N ASP A 42 20.54 -1.78 -1.80
CA ASP A 42 19.29 -2.49 -2.08
C ASP A 42 18.41 -2.65 -0.85
N GLY A 43 17.17 -3.07 -1.07
CA GLY A 43 16.29 -3.46 0.03
C GLY A 43 14.83 -3.53 -0.34
N SER A 44 14.04 -3.84 0.66
CA SER A 44 12.60 -3.89 0.63
C SER A 44 12.00 -3.50 1.98
N GLY A 45 10.75 -3.07 1.94
CA GLY A 45 9.94 -2.87 3.13
C GLY A 45 8.49 -3.15 2.79
N ASN A 46 7.76 -3.79 3.69
CA ASN A 46 6.36 -4.08 3.50
C ASN A 46 5.60 -4.03 4.82
N VAL A 47 4.31 -3.73 4.71
CA VAL A 47 3.33 -3.89 5.78
C VAL A 47 2.07 -4.51 5.17
N ALA A 48 1.50 -5.48 5.87
CA ALA A 48 0.22 -6.07 5.50
C ALA A 48 -0.64 -6.23 6.75
N ALA A 49 -1.94 -6.05 6.57
CA ALA A 49 -2.95 -6.28 7.57
C ALA A 49 -4.08 -7.11 6.96
N ALA A 50 -4.63 -8.03 7.72
CA ALA A 50 -5.78 -8.81 7.31
C ALA A 50 -6.62 -9.22 8.52
N GLY A 51 -7.86 -9.57 8.25
CA GLY A 51 -8.79 -10.06 9.27
C GLY A 51 -10.23 -9.89 8.83
N ASN A 52 -11.15 -10.20 9.74
CA ASN A 52 -12.57 -10.02 9.50
C ASN A 52 -13.00 -8.61 9.95
N LEU A 53 -13.55 -7.81 9.03
CA LEU A 53 -14.11 -6.50 9.31
C LEU A 53 -15.62 -6.54 9.08
N THR A 54 -16.41 -6.75 10.14
CA THR A 54 -17.87 -6.68 10.05
C THR A 54 -18.33 -5.27 9.63
N PRO A 55 -19.26 -5.11 8.68
CA PRO A 55 -20.03 -6.13 7.95
C PRO A 55 -19.43 -6.59 6.61
N PHE A 56 -18.22 -6.14 6.26
CA PHE A 56 -17.57 -6.40 4.98
C PHE A 56 -16.98 -7.80 4.82
N GLY A 57 -16.89 -8.57 5.90
CA GLY A 57 -16.32 -9.92 5.90
C GLY A 57 -14.79 -9.89 5.95
N ASP A 58 -14.15 -10.88 5.33
CA ASP A 58 -12.70 -10.98 5.33
C ASP A 58 -12.07 -9.98 4.36
N ILE A 59 -11.13 -9.19 4.89
CA ILE A 59 -10.38 -8.21 4.12
C ILE A 59 -8.87 -8.43 4.28
N GLY A 60 -8.13 -7.98 3.27
CA GLY A 60 -6.68 -7.83 3.32
C GLY A 60 -6.26 -6.52 2.69
N ILE A 61 -5.24 -5.89 3.26
CA ILE A 61 -4.53 -4.75 2.68
C ILE A 61 -3.03 -4.94 2.85
N GLY A 62 -2.27 -4.59 1.84
CA GLY A 62 -0.81 -4.66 1.87
C GLY A 62 -0.20 -3.55 1.07
N CYS A 63 0.96 -3.09 1.51
CA CYS A 63 1.82 -2.24 0.72
C CYS A 63 3.27 -2.68 0.85
N GLY A 64 4.06 -2.35 -0.17
CA GLY A 64 5.47 -2.64 -0.14
C GLY A 64 6.24 -1.78 -1.11
N ILE A 65 7.54 -1.67 -0.85
CA ILE A 65 8.52 -1.04 -1.71
C ILE A 65 9.74 -1.93 -1.82
N ASN A 66 10.46 -1.78 -2.92
CA ASN A 66 11.76 -2.40 -3.13
C ASN A 66 12.64 -1.46 -3.96
N TRP A 67 13.94 -1.49 -3.71
CA TRP A 67 14.90 -0.66 -4.43
C TRP A 67 16.21 -1.39 -4.64
N LYS A 68 16.92 -0.97 -5.69
CA LYS A 68 18.27 -1.37 -6.03
C LYS A 68 18.96 -0.22 -6.75
N ALA A 69 20.06 0.24 -6.20
CA ALA A 69 20.88 1.34 -6.70
C ALA A 69 21.23 1.10 -8.18
N ASP A 70 21.18 2.20 -8.94
CA ASP A 70 21.48 2.26 -10.37
C ASP A 70 20.65 1.32 -11.28
N THR A 71 19.65 0.64 -10.71
CA THR A 71 18.83 -0.37 -11.39
C THR A 71 17.37 0.04 -11.40
N SER A 72 16.73 0.11 -10.22
CA SER A 72 15.31 0.38 -10.12
C SER A 72 14.85 0.68 -8.69
N TYR A 73 13.72 1.35 -8.57
CA TYR A 73 12.91 1.33 -7.35
C TYR A 73 11.43 1.23 -7.72
N GLY A 74 10.64 0.67 -6.82
CA GLY A 74 9.23 0.45 -7.06
C GLY A 74 8.47 0.22 -5.78
N GLY A 75 7.18 0.03 -5.94
CA GLY A 75 6.30 -0.29 -4.84
C GLY A 75 4.88 -0.50 -5.31
N GLY A 76 4.03 -0.91 -4.40
CA GLY A 76 2.64 -1.16 -4.70
C GLY A 76 1.77 -1.23 -3.47
N LEU A 77 0.47 -1.21 -3.76
CA LEU A 77 -0.63 -1.30 -2.83
C LEU A 77 -1.55 -2.41 -3.34
N GLN A 78 -2.02 -3.23 -2.42
CA GLN A 78 -3.03 -4.24 -2.70
C GLN A 78 -4.09 -4.16 -1.62
N ALA A 79 -5.35 -4.31 -2.00
CA ALA A 79 -6.46 -4.44 -1.09
C ALA A 79 -7.46 -5.43 -1.69
N GLY A 80 -8.18 -6.16 -0.86
CA GLY A 80 -9.19 -7.07 -1.36
C GLY A 80 -10.01 -7.75 -0.28
N SER A 81 -11.04 -8.44 -0.74
CA SER A 81 -11.93 -9.33 0.01
C SER A 81 -12.16 -10.61 -0.79
N SER A 82 -13.11 -11.44 -0.35
CA SER A 82 -13.58 -12.59 -1.15
C SER A 82 -14.16 -12.19 -2.50
N ASP A 83 -14.74 -10.99 -2.61
CA ASP A 83 -15.53 -10.59 -3.78
C ASP A 83 -14.75 -9.69 -4.75
N PHE A 84 -13.87 -8.84 -4.21
CA PHE A 84 -13.16 -7.84 -5.00
C PHE A 84 -11.67 -7.78 -4.66
N GLY A 85 -10.86 -7.47 -5.66
CA GLY A 85 -9.45 -7.17 -5.50
C GLY A 85 -9.08 -5.85 -6.17
N LEU A 86 -8.16 -5.13 -5.57
CA LEU A 86 -7.52 -3.93 -6.11
C LEU A 86 -6.02 -4.09 -5.94
N GLY A 87 -5.28 -3.79 -7.00
CA GLY A 87 -3.83 -3.68 -6.97
C GLY A 87 -3.38 -2.43 -7.69
N SER A 88 -2.34 -1.78 -7.19
CA SER A 88 -1.60 -0.78 -7.93
C SER A 88 -0.11 -0.89 -7.62
N GLY A 89 0.70 -0.40 -8.54
CA GLY A 89 2.12 -0.38 -8.34
C GLY A 89 2.83 0.49 -9.35
N PHE A 90 4.10 0.71 -9.09
CA PHE A 90 4.96 1.41 -10.00
C PHE A 90 6.36 0.81 -9.95
N THR A 91 7.07 0.95 -11.06
CA THR A 91 8.49 0.67 -11.15
C THR A 91 9.15 1.81 -11.91
N MET A 92 10.24 2.31 -11.37
CA MET A 92 11.09 3.31 -11.99
C MET A 92 12.48 2.72 -12.19
N THR A 93 12.99 2.85 -13.39
CA THR A 93 14.37 2.55 -13.80
C THR A 93 15.01 3.85 -14.29
N PRO A 94 16.33 3.90 -14.53
CA PRO A 94 16.94 5.08 -15.13
C PRO A 94 16.26 5.55 -16.42
N ASN A 95 15.71 4.63 -17.21
CA ASN A 95 15.19 4.92 -18.54
C ASN A 95 13.67 4.95 -18.64
N ASN A 96 12.95 4.36 -17.69
CA ASN A 96 11.50 4.16 -17.79
C ASN A 96 10.81 4.32 -16.44
N ILE A 97 9.59 4.85 -16.48
CA ILE A 97 8.58 4.75 -15.42
C ILE A 97 7.44 3.88 -15.93
N GLU A 98 6.97 2.99 -15.08
CA GLU A 98 5.80 2.14 -15.33
C GLU A 98 4.87 2.26 -14.13
N ILE A 99 3.58 2.49 -14.38
CA ILE A 99 2.54 2.63 -13.37
C ILE A 99 1.40 1.71 -13.77
N GLY A 100 1.09 0.75 -12.90
CA GLY A 100 0.01 -0.20 -13.08
C GLY A 100 -1.08 -0.01 -12.04
N ALA A 101 -2.33 -0.23 -12.44
CA ALA A 101 -3.44 -0.44 -11.52
C ALA A 101 -4.40 -1.47 -12.09
N GLY A 102 -5.04 -2.25 -11.25
CA GLY A 102 -5.98 -3.28 -11.68
C GLY A 102 -7.04 -3.56 -10.63
N ILE A 103 -8.19 -3.99 -11.12
CA ILE A 103 -9.33 -4.43 -10.32
C ILE A 103 -9.71 -5.85 -10.72
N GLY A 104 -10.16 -6.61 -9.73
CA GLY A 104 -10.71 -7.95 -9.88
C GLY A 104 -12.09 -8.04 -9.23
N MET A 105 -13.00 -8.76 -9.88
CA MET A 105 -14.33 -9.12 -9.41
C MET A 105 -14.37 -10.65 -9.37
N ASN A 106 -14.04 -11.22 -8.22
CA ASN A 106 -13.79 -12.65 -8.07
C ASN A 106 -15.04 -13.48 -8.39
N THR A 107 -16.21 -13.02 -7.94
CA THR A 107 -17.50 -13.69 -8.18
C THR A 107 -17.89 -13.73 -9.66
N ALA A 108 -17.46 -12.75 -10.44
CA ALA A 108 -17.68 -12.68 -11.88
C ALA A 108 -16.53 -13.27 -12.70
N ASN A 109 -15.46 -13.75 -12.04
CA ASN A 109 -14.20 -14.15 -12.66
C ASN A 109 -13.72 -13.12 -13.70
N ALA A 110 -13.83 -11.83 -13.35
CA ALA A 110 -13.55 -10.74 -14.25
C ALA A 110 -12.48 -9.81 -13.68
N SER A 111 -11.60 -9.30 -14.52
CA SER A 111 -10.61 -8.30 -14.17
C SER A 111 -10.38 -7.29 -15.28
N ALA A 112 -9.84 -6.14 -14.88
CA ALA A 112 -9.33 -5.12 -15.78
C ALA A 112 -8.10 -4.44 -15.17
N SER A 113 -7.14 -4.06 -16.00
CA SER A 113 -5.93 -3.37 -15.60
C SER A 113 -5.56 -2.26 -16.58
N ILE A 114 -4.92 -1.23 -16.06
CA ILE A 114 -4.19 -0.23 -16.82
C ILE A 114 -2.70 -0.38 -16.54
N ASN A 115 -1.90 -0.18 -17.57
CA ASN A 115 -0.48 0.04 -17.45
C ASN A 115 -0.09 1.29 -18.24
N PHE A 116 0.58 2.22 -17.57
CA PHE A 116 1.05 3.45 -18.16
C PHE A 116 2.57 3.51 -18.06
N LYS A 117 3.22 3.54 -19.22
CA LYS A 117 4.66 3.54 -19.33
C LYS A 117 5.13 4.83 -19.99
N GLY A 118 6.12 5.46 -19.37
CA GLY A 118 6.85 6.59 -19.92
C GLY A 118 8.33 6.26 -20.00
N ALA A 119 8.98 6.64 -21.10
CA ALA A 119 10.42 6.49 -21.25
C ALA A 119 11.12 7.85 -21.33
N ARG A 120 12.40 7.88 -20.96
CA ARG A 120 13.24 9.10 -20.93
C ARG A 120 13.34 9.77 -22.31
N ASN A 121 13.16 9.04 -23.39
CA ASN A 121 13.15 9.56 -24.76
C ASN A 121 11.83 10.27 -25.15
N GLY A 122 10.86 10.36 -24.22
CA GLY A 122 9.57 11.00 -24.44
C GLY A 122 8.47 10.07 -24.95
N SER A 123 8.74 8.78 -25.17
CA SER A 123 7.67 7.84 -25.56
C SER A 123 6.74 7.56 -24.38
N VAL A 124 5.45 7.50 -24.67
CA VAL A 124 4.38 7.19 -23.72
C VAL A 124 3.51 6.08 -24.28
N GLU A 125 3.17 5.11 -23.45
CA GLU A 125 2.29 3.99 -23.79
C GLU A 125 1.24 3.82 -22.69
N LEU A 126 -0.01 3.63 -23.10
CA LEU A 126 -1.11 3.23 -22.22
C LEU A 126 -1.67 1.92 -22.74
N VAL A 127 -1.58 0.87 -21.93
CA VAL A 127 -2.20 -0.43 -22.18
C VAL A 127 -3.38 -0.58 -21.23
N PHE A 128 -4.52 -0.97 -21.77
CA PHE A 128 -5.68 -1.38 -21.00
C PHE A 128 -6.02 -2.82 -21.34
N GLU A 129 -6.08 -3.68 -20.32
CA GLU A 129 -6.37 -5.10 -20.46
C GLU A 129 -7.66 -5.41 -19.70
N SER A 130 -8.46 -6.33 -20.25
CA SER A 130 -9.62 -6.86 -19.56
C SER A 130 -9.88 -8.29 -20.00
N THR A 131 -10.39 -9.09 -19.06
CA THR A 131 -10.95 -10.42 -19.32
C THR A 131 -12.19 -10.42 -20.23
N THR A 132 -12.83 -9.26 -20.40
CA THR A 132 -14.01 -9.08 -21.26
C THR A 132 -13.69 -8.15 -22.43
N PRO A 133 -14.35 -8.29 -23.59
CA PRO A 133 -14.10 -7.41 -24.72
C PRO A 133 -14.29 -5.93 -24.36
N ILE A 134 -13.43 -5.09 -24.93
CA ILE A 134 -13.34 -3.66 -24.59
C ILE A 134 -13.72 -2.82 -25.80
N ILE A 135 -14.53 -1.79 -25.58
CA ILE A 135 -14.72 -0.70 -26.54
C ILE A 135 -14.09 0.56 -25.95
N CYS A 136 -13.14 1.14 -26.69
CA CYS A 136 -12.55 2.44 -26.39
C CYS A 136 -13.05 3.49 -27.38
N THR A 137 -13.76 4.50 -26.89
CA THR A 137 -14.31 5.58 -27.70
C THR A 137 -13.53 6.87 -27.45
N PRO A 138 -12.93 7.49 -28.47
CA PRO A 138 -12.33 8.81 -28.34
C PRO A 138 -13.42 9.89 -28.19
N GLY A 139 -13.10 10.96 -27.48
CA GLY A 139 -13.98 12.10 -27.29
C GLY A 139 -13.26 13.32 -26.75
N THR A 140 -14.04 14.32 -26.36
CA THR A 140 -13.54 15.56 -25.76
C THR A 140 -14.36 15.92 -24.53
N LYS A 141 -13.68 16.32 -23.45
CA LYS A 141 -14.31 16.80 -22.21
C LYS A 141 -13.53 18.01 -21.70
N ASP A 142 -14.22 19.12 -21.45
CA ASP A 142 -13.63 20.37 -20.95
C ASP A 142 -12.42 20.86 -21.78
N GLY A 143 -12.53 20.76 -23.11
CA GLY A 143 -11.46 21.15 -24.05
C GLY A 143 -10.27 20.18 -24.13
N LYS A 144 -10.32 19.04 -23.43
CA LYS A 144 -9.27 18.01 -23.44
C LYS A 144 -9.72 16.79 -24.22
N SER A 145 -8.81 16.18 -24.98
CA SER A 145 -9.03 14.86 -25.57
C SER A 145 -9.14 13.80 -24.48
N VAL A 146 -10.14 12.92 -24.61
CA VAL A 146 -10.40 11.83 -23.68
C VAL A 146 -10.53 10.53 -24.47
N LEU A 147 -10.01 9.43 -23.91
CA LEU A 147 -10.29 8.07 -24.36
C LEU A 147 -11.09 7.37 -23.26
N THR A 148 -12.30 6.93 -23.56
CA THR A 148 -13.14 6.19 -22.60
C THR A 148 -13.22 4.74 -23.02
N CYS A 149 -12.62 3.86 -22.23
CA CYS A 149 -12.69 2.41 -22.41
C CYS A 149 -13.72 1.82 -21.47
N LYS A 150 -14.58 0.94 -21.98
CA LYS A 150 -15.54 0.17 -21.18
C LYS A 150 -15.57 -1.27 -21.64
N THR A 151 -15.84 -2.17 -20.71
CA THR A 151 -16.17 -3.55 -21.05
C THR A 151 -17.57 -3.61 -21.66
N ILE A 152 -17.76 -4.51 -22.62
CA ILE A 152 -19.08 -4.86 -23.13
C ILE A 152 -19.43 -6.25 -22.61
N ASN A 153 -20.51 -6.36 -21.85
CA ASN A 153 -21.07 -7.66 -21.51
C ASN A 153 -21.59 -8.26 -22.83
N ALA A 154 -21.18 -9.50 -23.12
CA ALA A 154 -21.84 -10.33 -24.12
C ALA A 154 -23.21 -10.80 -23.58
#